data_AF-A0A943FXW0-F1
#
_entry.id   AF-A0A943FXW0-F1
#
_cell.length_a   1.000
_cell.length_b   1.000
_cell.length_c   1.000
_cell.angle_alpha   90.00
_cell.angle_beta   90.00
_cell.angle_gamma   90.00
#
_symmetry.space_group_name_H-M   'P 1'
#
loop_
_entity.id
_entity.type
_entity.pdbx_description
1 polymer ?
#
loop_
_entity_poly.entity_id
_entity_poly.type
_entity_poly.pdbx_seq_one_letter_code
_entity_poly.pdbx_strand_id
1 'polypeptide(L)' 'MEMLVFILYCVLSYWAVGQTIYANKIQIGSMKDIFLTRIVLGVLLGLILIPVAILKKLFIH' A
#
# COMPACT_ATOMS: atom_id res chain seq x y z
N MET A 1 -0.39 1.06 -22.75
CA MET A 1 -1.52 1.34 -21.83
C MET A 1 -1.51 0.38 -20.64
N GLU A 2 -1.49 -0.93 -20.85
CA GLU A 2 -1.60 -1.93 -19.78
C GLU A 2 -0.44 -1.89 -18.76
N MET A 3 0.80 -1.75 -19.23
CA MET A 3 1.98 -1.62 -18.36
C MET A 3 1.91 -0.38 -17.45
N LEU A 4 1.34 0.72 -17.95
CA LEU A 4 1.20 1.96 -17.20
C LEU A 4 0.15 1.82 -16.10
N VAL A 5 -0.96 1.15 -16.40
CA VAL A 5 -2.01 0.80 -15.41
C VAL A 5 -1.45 -0.12 -14.32
N PHE A 6 -0.64 -1.11 -14.70
CA PHE A 6 0.00 -2.01 -13.73
C PHE A 6 0.97 -1.28 -12.81
N ILE A 7 1.82 -0.40 -13.35
CA ILE A 7 2.74 0.42 -12.55
C ILE A 7 1.95 1.33 -11.59
N LEU A 8 0.89 1.98 -12.08
CA LEU A 8 0.04 2.81 -11.25
C LEU A 8 -0.62 2.01 -10.13
N TYR A 9 -1.12 0.81 -10.42
CA TYR A 9 -1.67 -0.10 -9.41
C TYR A 9 -0.63 -0.44 -8.34
N CYS A 10 0.60 -0.79 -8.72
CA CYS A 10 1.67 -1.10 -7.76
C CYS A 10 2.00 0.09 -6.85
N VAL A 11 2.11 1.30 -7.41
CA VAL A 11 2.39 2.52 -6.63
C VAL A 11 1.25 2.85 -5.66
N LEU A 12 0.00 2.79 -6.14
CA LEU A 12 -1.18 3.05 -5.31
C LEU A 12 -1.34 2.00 -4.21
N SER A 13 -1.08 0.74 -4.52
CA SER A 13 -1.18 -0.35 -3.54
C SER A 13 -0.09 -0.26 -2.48
N TYR A 14 1.14 0.11 -2.87
CA TYR A 14 2.23 0.37 -1.93
C TYR A 14 1.88 1.50 -0.95
N TRP A 15 1.30 2.59 -1.46
CA TRP A 15 0.80 3.68 -0.63
C TRP A 15 -0.33 3.23 0.31
N ALA A 16 -1.30 2.47 -0.21
CA ALA A 16 -2.46 2.01 0.53
C ALA A 16 -2.07 1.10 1.72
N VAL A 17 -1.10 0.22 1.54
CA VAL A 17 -0.53 -0.63 2.60
C VAL A 17 0.04 0.21 3.75
N GLY A 18 0.69 1.34 3.44
CA GLY A 18 1.18 2.27 4.46
C GLY A 18 0.06 2.95 5.25
N GLN A 19 -1.06 3.26 4.61
CA GLN A 19 -2.19 3.96 5.23
C GLN A 19 -3.17 3.05 5.98
N THR A 20 -3.10 1.74 5.74
CA THR A 20 -4.02 0.73 6.29
C THR A 20 -3.30 -0.22 7.27
N ILE A 21 -2.48 -1.13 6.76
CA ILE A 21 -1.81 -2.19 7.53
C ILE A 21 -0.75 -1.60 8.46
N TYR A 22 0.09 -0.73 7.93
CA TYR A 22 1.18 -0.11 8.69
C TYR A 22 0.82 1.26 9.27
N ALA A 23 -0.47 1.61 9.28
CA ALA A 23 -0.93 2.83 9.94
C ALA A 23 -0.58 2.78 11.43
N ASN A 24 0.11 3.80 11.93
CA ASN A 24 0.56 3.90 13.33
C ASN A 24 1.44 2.72 13.79
N LYS A 25 2.08 2.00 12.85
CA LYS A 25 3.05 0.93 13.15
C LYS A 25 4.46 1.41 12.79
N ILE A 26 5.41 1.22 13.70
CA ILE A 26 6.83 1.40 13.40
C ILE A 26 7.34 0.09 12.80
N GLN A 27 7.86 0.14 11.57
CA GLN A 27 8.43 -1.02 10.91
C GLN A 27 9.91 -1.15 11.29
N ILE A 28 10.29 -2.30 11.86
CA ILE A 28 11.65 -2.60 12.28
C ILE A 28 12.21 -3.66 11.34
N GLY A 29 13.35 -3.37 10.70
CA GLY A 29 13.99 -4.26 9.73
C GLY A 29 14.85 -3.49 8.73
N SER A 30 15.48 -4.21 7.81
CA SER A 30 16.26 -3.58 6.74
C SER A 30 15.35 -2.82 5.78
N MET A 31 15.85 -1.72 5.22
CA MET A 31 15.11 -0.92 4.23
C MET A 31 14.62 -1.77 3.05
N LYS A 32 15.42 -2.75 2.61
CA LYS A 32 15.06 -3.68 1.53
C LYS A 32 13.89 -4.58 1.92
N ASP A 33 13.89 -5.14 3.12
CA ASP A 33 12.86 -6.06 3.59
C ASP A 33 11.52 -5.34 3.77
N ILE A 34 11.55 -4.13 4.32
CA ILE A 34 10.36 -3.28 4.49
C ILE A 34 9.75 -2.93 3.13
N PHE A 35 10.59 -2.54 2.17
CA PHE A 35 10.16 -2.21 0.82
C PHE A 35 9.55 -3.41 0.11
N LEU A 36 10.23 -4.57 0.12
CA LEU A 36 9.73 -5.78 -0.53
C LEU A 36 8.41 -6.24 0.10
N THR A 37 8.33 -6.26 1.42
CA THR A 37 7.12 -6.69 2.14
C THR A 37 5.94 -5.79 1.81
N ARG A 38 6.15 -4.47 1.76
CA ARG A 38 5.09 -3.52 1.35
C ARG A 38 4.65 -3.71 -0.09
N ILE A 39 5.57 -3.98 -1.02
CA ILE A 39 5.22 -4.28 -2.41
C ILE A 39 4.43 -5.57 -2.51
N VAL A 40 4.90 -6.66 -1.89
CA VAL A 40 4.23 -7.96 -1.93
C VAL A 40 2.81 -7.85 -1.35
N LEU A 41 2.67 -7.23 -0.17
CA LEU A 41 1.35 -6.99 0.42
C LEU A 41 0.48 -6.08 -0.46
N GLY A 42 1.07 -5.06 -1.08
CA GLY A 42 0.37 -4.15 -1.98
C GLY A 42 -0.15 -4.87 -3.22
N VAL A 43 0.67 -5.68 -3.87
CA VAL A 43 0.25 -6.41 -5.08
C VAL A 43 -0.87 -7.40 -4.75
N LEU A 44 -0.75 -8.14 -3.64
CA LEU A 44 -1.72 -9.17 -3.24
C LEU A 44 -3.06 -8.59 -2.75
N LEU A 45 -3.02 -7.51 -1.96
CA LEU A 45 -4.20 -6.97 -1.28
C LEU A 45 -4.65 -5.60 -1.82
N GLY A 46 -3.94 -5.05 -2.80
CA GLY A 46 -4.10 -3.68 -3.30
C GLY A 46 -5.52 -3.32 -3.71
N LEU A 47 -6.23 -4.25 -4.36
CA LEU A 47 -7.61 -4.05 -4.79
C LEU A 47 -8.55 -3.67 -3.63
N ILE A 48 -8.34 -4.23 -2.44
CA ILE A 48 -9.14 -3.93 -1.24
C ILE A 48 -8.51 -2.80 -0.43
N LEU A 49 -7.18 -2.78 -0.33
CA LEU A 49 -6.48 -1.78 0.48
C LEU A 49 -6.61 -0.36 -0.09
N ILE A 50 -6.63 -0.18 -1.41
CA ILE A 50 -6.78 1.13 -2.05
C ILE A 50 -8.10 1.82 -1.63
N PRO A 51 -9.29 1.21 -1.80
CA PRO A 51 -10.53 1.84 -1.38
C PRO A 51 -10.59 2.05 0.14
N VAL A 52 -10.08 1.09 0.93
CA VAL A 52 -10.02 1.24 2.40
C VAL A 52 -9.11 2.40 2.81
N ALA A 53 -7.96 2.58 2.15
CA ALA A 53 -7.05 3.70 2.40
C ALA A 53 -7.73 5.05 2.09
N ILE A 54 -8.48 5.12 0.99
CA ILE A 54 -9.23 6.33 0.60
C ILE A 54 -10.32 6.62 1.65
N LEU A 55 -11.14 5.64 2.03
CA LEU A 55 -12.17 5.80 3.05
C LEU A 55 -11.57 6.26 4.38
N LYS A 56 -10.48 5.63 4.82
CA LYS A 56 -9.79 6.01 6.05
C LYS A 56 -9.32 7.46 5.99
N LYS A 57 -8.76 7.91 4.86
CA LYS A 57 -8.31 9.29 4.70
C LYS A 57 -9.43 10.32 4.65
N LEU A 58 -10.61 9.93 4.17
CA LEU A 58 -11.77 10.82 4.03
C LEU A 58 -12.57 10.94 5.33
N PHE A 59 -12.71 9.86 6.10
CA PHE A 59 -13.61 9.81 7.26
C PHE A 59 -12.90 9.86 8.61
N ILE A 60 -11.60 9.57 8.66
CA ILE A 60 -10.84 9.48 9.91
C ILE A 60 -9.61 10.38 9.75
N HIS A 61 -9.72 11.61 10.23
CA HIS A 61 -8.63 12.59 10.25
C HIS A 61 -7.76 12.40 11.49
#